data_AF-A0A2N6MMY1-F1
#
_entry.id   AF-A0A2N6MMY1-F1
#
_cell.length_a   1.000
_cell.length_b   1.000
_cell.length_c   1.000
_cell.angle_alpha   90.00
_cell.angle_beta   90.00
_cell.angle_gamma   90.00
#
_symmetry.space_group_name_H-M   'P 1'
#
loop_
_entity.id
_entity.type
_entity.pdbx_description
1 polymer ?
#
loop_
_entity_poly.entity_id
_entity_poly.type
_entity_poly.pdbx_seq_one_letter_code
_entity_poly.pdbx_strand_id
1 'polypeptide(L)' 'MPQLILCQTFTKGLINLAYIRQVDFRNLSSQNRLQYSCFITWSNGEKEIFVGKDAQAIAQTLKKVTKRI' A
#
# COMPACT_ATOMS: atom_id res chain seq x y z
N MET A 1 10.48 -18.08 2.97
CA MET A 1 9.31 -17.54 3.72
C MET A 1 9.27 -16.04 3.52
N PRO A 2 8.13 -15.45 3.12
CA PRO A 2 8.06 -14.00 2.97
C PRO A 2 8.26 -13.35 4.34
N GLN A 3 9.07 -12.29 4.39
CA GLN A 3 9.29 -11.55 5.63
C GLN A 3 8.00 -10.84 6.02
N LEU A 4 7.63 -10.91 7.30
CA LEU A 4 6.43 -10.26 7.81
C LEU A 4 6.60 -8.73 7.72
N ILE A 5 5.82 -8.08 6.85
CA ILE A 5 5.82 -6.63 6.67
C ILE A 5 4.47 -6.09 7.12
N LEU A 6 4.39 -5.68 8.39
CA LEU A 6 3.16 -5.11 8.95
C LEU A 6 3.07 -3.62 8.65
N CYS A 7 1.91 -3.17 8.19
CA CYS A 7 1.60 -1.77 7.97
C CYS A 7 0.32 -1.42 8.74
N GLN A 8 0.40 -0.39 9.59
CA GLN A 8 -0.78 0.18 10.22
C GLN A 8 -1.43 1.15 9.25
N THR A 9 -2.58 0.78 8.72
CA THR A 9 -3.46 1.69 7.98
C THR A 9 -4.40 2.41 8.94
N PHE A 10 -4.90 3.55 8.50
CA PHE A 10 -5.84 4.38 9.22
C PHE A 10 -7.25 3.80 9.19
N THR A 11 -7.69 3.26 8.03
CA THR A 11 -9.08 2.76 7.88
C THR A 11 -9.22 1.24 8.04
N LYS A 12 -8.22 0.46 7.64
CA LYS A 12 -8.29 -1.02 7.64
C LYS A 12 -7.49 -1.68 8.75
N GLY A 13 -6.96 -0.89 9.69
CA GLY A 13 -6.14 -1.42 10.78
C GLY A 13 -4.80 -1.97 10.30
N LEU A 14 -4.32 -3.02 10.96
CA LEU A 14 -3.03 -3.63 10.67
C LEU A 14 -3.14 -4.59 9.48
N ILE A 15 -2.39 -4.34 8.41
CA ILE A 15 -2.35 -5.18 7.20
C ILE A 15 -0.96 -5.80 7.01
N ASN A 16 -0.93 -7.00 6.42
CA ASN A 16 0.30 -7.70 6.10
C ASN A 16 0.66 -7.52 4.62
N LEU A 17 1.72 -6.77 4.35
CA LEU A 17 2.23 -6.46 3.01
C LEU A 17 3.18 -7.55 2.46
N ALA A 18 3.45 -8.61 3.21
CA ALA A 18 4.39 -9.68 2.83
C ALA A 18 4.00 -10.41 1.53
N TYR A 19 2.71 -10.37 1.18
CA TYR A 19 2.12 -11.05 0.03
C TYR A 19 1.78 -10.11 -1.12
N ILE A 20 2.33 -8.89 -1.12
CA ILE A 20 2.22 -8.00 -2.28
C ILE A 20 2.95 -8.63 -3.46
N ARG A 21 2.24 -8.77 -4.58
CA ARG A 21 2.83 -9.15 -5.86
C ARG A 21 3.26 -7.91 -6.64
N GLN A 22 2.39 -6.91 -6.68
CA GLN A 22 2.64 -5.64 -7.36
C GLN A 22 2.01 -4.50 -6.58
N VAL A 23 2.69 -3.35 -6.58
CA VAL A 23 2.18 -2.11 -5.99
C VAL A 23 2.44 -0.96 -6.95
N ASP A 24 1.41 -0.13 -7.14
CA ASP A 24 1.47 1.07 -7.98
C ASP A 24 0.98 2.27 -7.16
N PHE A 25 1.78 3.32 -7.11
CA PHE A 25 1.42 4.58 -6.44
C PHE A 25 1.13 5.65 -7.49
N ARG A 26 -0.08 6.23 -7.45
CA ARG A 26 -0.50 7.26 -8.41
C ARG A 26 -1.42 8.26 -7.72
N ASN A 27 -1.41 9.50 -8.21
CA ASN A 27 -2.42 10.48 -7.81
C ASN A 27 -3.65 10.32 -8.70
N LEU A 28 -4.80 10.07 -8.10
CA LEU A 28 -6.09 10.06 -8.80
C LEU A 28 -6.74 11.43 -8.64
N SER A 29 -7.26 11.96 -9.74
CA SER A 29 -8.15 13.13 -9.69
C SER A 29 -9.55 12.65 -9.34
N SER A 30 -10.08 13.03 -8.18
CA SER A 30 -11.48 12.80 -7.81
C SER A 30 -12.07 14.10 -7.29
N GLN A 31 -13.18 14.55 -7.89
CA GLN A 31 -13.95 15.73 -7.45
C GLN A 31 -13.08 16.97 -7.15
N ASN A 32 -12.23 17.39 -8.12
CA ASN A 32 -11.29 18.53 -7.98
C ASN A 32 -10.21 18.40 -6.89
N ARG A 33 -9.99 17.20 -6.32
CA ARG A 33 -8.85 16.92 -5.42
C ARG A 33 -7.97 15.82 -5.99
N LEU A 34 -6.66 16.07 -5.95
CA LEU A 34 -5.63 15.04 -6.14
C LEU A 34 -5.58 14.16 -4.90
N GLN A 35 -5.89 12.88 -5.07
CA GLN A 35 -5.87 11.88 -4.01
C GLN A 35 -4.74 10.88 -4.26
N TYR A 36 -3.74 10.91 -3.37
CA TYR A 36 -2.66 9.93 -3.39
C TYR A 36 -3.24 8.54 -3.14
N SER A 37 -3.00 7.61 -4.07
CA SER A 37 -3.62 6.31 -4.10
C SER A 37 -2.58 5.21 -4.31
N CYS A 38 -2.83 4.05 -3.73
CA CYS A 38 -2.00 2.87 -3.81
C CYS A 38 -2.86 1.71 -4.30
N PHE A 39 -2.45 1.11 -5.42
CA PHE A 39 -3.06 -0.06 -6.00
C PHE A 39 -2.20 -1.26 -5.69
N ILE A 40 -2.73 -2.22 -4.95
CA ILE A 40 -2.05 -3.46 -4.61
C ILE A 40 -2.69 -4.60 -5.38
N THR A 41 -1.84 -5.40 -6.02
CA THR A 41 -2.21 -6.75 -6.45
C THR A 41 -1.54 -7.74 -5.51
N TRP A 42 -2.34 -8.55 -4.84
CA TRP A 42 -1.90 -9.58 -3.91
C TRP A 42 -1.43 -10.83 -4.65
N SER A 43 -0.67 -11.69 -3.97
CA SER A 43 -0.16 -12.94 -4.53
C SER A 43 -1.25 -13.91 -5.01
N ASN A 44 -2.43 -13.87 -4.39
CA ASN A 44 -3.62 -14.63 -4.81
C ASN A 44 -4.37 -13.99 -6.00
N GLY A 45 -3.89 -12.86 -6.52
CA GLY A 45 -4.49 -12.16 -7.66
C GLY A 45 -5.57 -11.14 -7.28
N GLU A 46 -5.96 -11.05 -6.00
CA GLU A 46 -6.90 -10.02 -5.54
C GLU A 46 -6.30 -8.62 -5.70
N LYS A 47 -7.15 -7.66 -6.02
CA LYS A 47 -6.76 -6.26 -6.21
C LYS A 47 -7.44 -5.39 -5.18
N GLU A 48 -6.67 -4.51 -4.54
CA GLU A 48 -7.17 -3.60 -3.53
C GLU A 48 -6.62 -2.19 -3.74
N ILE A 49 -7.45 -1.19 -3.42
CA ILE A 49 -7.10 0.23 -3.57
C ILE A 49 -7.13 0.87 -2.19
N PHE A 50 -6.02 1.52 -1.84
CA PHE A 50 -5.87 2.35 -0.65
C PHE A 50 -5.72 3.81 -1.07
N VAL A 51 -6.28 4.74 -0.29
CA VAL A 51 -6.29 6.16 -0.64
C VAL A 51 -5.86 7.03 0.54
N GLY A 52 -5.33 8.21 0.23
CA GLY A 52 -4.94 9.22 1.22
C GLY A 52 -3.93 8.69 2.23
N LYS A 53 -4.29 8.75 3.52
CA LYS A 53 -3.41 8.36 4.64
C LYS A 53 -3.01 6.89 4.59
N ASP A 54 -3.87 6.01 4.09
CA ASP A 54 -3.56 4.59 3.97
C ASP A 54 -2.49 4.34 2.91
N ALA A 55 -2.66 4.95 1.73
CA ALA A 55 -1.66 4.89 0.66
C ALA A 55 -0.31 5.45 1.12
N GLN A 56 -0.33 6.55 1.89
CA GLN A 56 0.88 7.14 2.44
C GLN A 56 1.58 6.23 3.46
N ALA A 57 0.83 5.59 4.36
CA ALA A 57 1.37 4.63 5.32
C ALA A 57 2.04 3.45 4.63
N ILE A 58 1.40 2.89 3.61
CA ILE A 58 1.92 1.76 2.82
C ILE A 58 3.22 2.16 2.10
N ALA A 59 3.24 3.34 1.45
CA ALA A 59 4.43 3.86 0.80
C ALA A 59 5.62 4.01 1.77
N GLN A 60 5.36 4.55 2.97
CA GLN A 60 6.39 4.71 4.00
C GLN A 60 6.91 3.36 4.52
N THR A 61 6.02 2.39 4.76
CA THR A 61 6.43 1.06 5.20
C THR A 61 7.30 0.38 4.14
N LEU A 62 6.86 0.36 2.88
CA LEU A 62 7.63 -0.26 1.80
C LEU A 62 8.98 0.41 1.60
N LYS A 63 9.06 1.74 1.65
CA LYS A 63 10.34 2.47 1.57
C LYS A 63 11.33 2.08 2.67
N LYS A 64 10.85 1.78 3.88
CA LYS A 64 11.71 1.31 4.99
C LYS A 64 12.23 -0.10 4.75
N VAL A 65 11.43 -0.97 4.13
CA VAL A 65 11.84 -2.34 3.81
C VAL A 65 12.81 -2.35 2.64
N THR A 66 12.52 -1.66 1.53
CA THR A 66 13.40 -1.62 0.35
C THR A 66 14.76 -0.98 0.64
N LYS A 67 14.85 -0.05 1.61
CA LYS A 67 16.15 0.53 2.04
C LYS A 67 16.97 -0.38 2.95
N ARG A 68 16.38 -1.45 3.49
CA ARG A 68 17.04 -2.40 4.39
C ARG A 68 17.48 -3.69 3.70
N ILE A 69 17.17 -3.84 2.42
CA ILE A 69 17.63 -4.90 1.53
C ILE A 69 18.78 -4.33 0.70
#